data_AF-A0AAN8BT23-F1
#
_entry.id   AF-A0AAN8BT23-F1
#
_cell.length_a   1.000
_cell.length_b   1.000
_cell.length_c   1.000
_cell.angle_alpha   90.00
_cell.angle_beta   90.00
_cell.angle_gamma   90.00
#
_symmetry.space_group_name_H-M   'P 1'
#
loop_
_entity.id
_entity.type
_entity.pdbx_description
1 polymer ?
#
loop_
_entity_poly.entity_id
_entity_poly.type
_entity_poly.pdbx_seq_one_letter_code
_entity_poly.pdbx_strand_id
1 'polypeptide(L)'
;MYPNLSSSSSSSVFLRSHKSLESVDPQFTMRRKMEQLREELELTEHLRDSIESRLKVDLPGDLGSSLMDGVVLCHLANQIRPRSVGSIHVPSPAVPKLSMAKCRRNVENFLDACRKIGVPQFSLCSPYDIIQSRLQPLSVTVQALVSFDTSSPDRKQDVAVPSKSPAPSSPSLVSVTTQTPPPSWQIWDLIGSSLLHVLCLVLLFLAYSWSELT
;
A
#
# COMPACT_ATOMS: atom_id res chain seq x y z
N MET A 1 27.40 -54.64 -78.58
CA MET A 1 27.25 -55.62 -77.48
C MET A 1 27.20 -54.81 -76.18
N TYR A 2 26.00 -54.55 -75.66
CA TYR A 2 25.77 -54.00 -74.30
C TYR A 2 26.03 -55.10 -73.25
N PRO A 3 26.26 -54.84 -71.94
CA PRO A 3 25.59 -53.85 -71.07
C PRO A 3 26.61 -53.05 -70.19
N ASN A 4 26.30 -52.15 -69.24
CA ASN A 4 25.23 -52.12 -68.24
C ASN A 4 25.12 -50.73 -67.58
N LEU A 5 24.03 -50.57 -66.83
CA LEU A 5 23.39 -49.36 -66.30
C LEU A 5 24.01 -48.73 -65.04
N SER A 6 23.65 -47.45 -64.87
CA SER A 6 23.31 -46.73 -63.63
C SER A 6 24.43 -46.23 -62.69
N SER A 7 24.53 -44.91 -62.59
CA SER A 7 24.43 -44.24 -61.28
C SER A 7 23.76 -42.87 -61.45
N SER A 8 22.72 -42.68 -60.65
CA SER A 8 21.72 -41.63 -60.70
C SER A 8 22.27 -40.30 -60.17
N SER A 9 22.25 -39.25 -60.99
CA SER A 9 22.35 -37.86 -60.50
C SER A 9 20.94 -37.30 -60.33
N SER A 10 20.43 -37.36 -59.10
CA SER A 10 19.23 -36.64 -58.67
C SER A 10 19.62 -35.63 -57.60
N SER A 11 19.88 -34.40 -58.05
CA SER A 11 20.02 -33.22 -57.21
C SER A 11 18.68 -32.89 -56.57
N SER A 12 18.44 -33.46 -55.38
CA SER A 12 17.32 -33.06 -54.53
C SER A 12 17.61 -31.68 -53.96
N VAL A 13 16.92 -30.69 -54.53
CA VAL A 13 16.84 -29.31 -54.04
C VAL A 13 16.40 -29.35 -52.58
N PHE A 14 17.19 -28.71 -51.70
CA PHE A 14 16.90 -28.53 -50.29
C PHE A 14 15.46 -28.04 -50.08
N LEU A 15 14.54 -28.96 -49.79
CA LEU A 15 13.31 -28.64 -49.07
C LEU A 15 13.76 -28.20 -47.69
N ARG A 16 13.83 -26.88 -47.50
CA ARG A 16 13.98 -26.21 -46.21
C ARG A 16 12.84 -26.71 -45.34
N SER A 17 13.13 -27.77 -44.59
CA SER A 17 12.23 -28.38 -43.63
C SER A 17 11.64 -27.25 -42.80
N HIS A 18 10.30 -27.20 -42.77
CA HIS A 18 9.52 -26.31 -41.93
C HIS A 18 10.18 -26.33 -40.54
N LYS A 19 10.84 -25.23 -40.15
CA LYS A 19 11.34 -25.10 -38.78
C LYS A 19 10.10 -25.17 -37.91
N SER A 20 9.98 -26.31 -37.24
CA SER A 20 8.92 -26.65 -36.32
C SER A 20 8.67 -25.46 -35.39
N LEU A 21 7.42 -25.01 -35.39
CA LEU A 21 6.84 -24.13 -34.38
C LEU A 21 6.46 -24.94 -33.12
N GLU A 22 7.08 -26.11 -32.91
CA GLU A 22 7.06 -26.87 -31.66
C GLU A 22 8.50 -26.83 -31.13
N SER A 23 8.80 -26.48 -29.89
CA SER A 23 8.01 -26.38 -28.70
C SER A 23 8.76 -25.41 -27.80
N VAL A 24 8.13 -24.29 -27.41
CA VAL A 24 8.53 -23.71 -26.14
C VAL A 24 8.04 -24.74 -25.12
N ASP A 25 8.95 -25.42 -24.42
CA ASP A 25 8.59 -26.44 -23.43
C ASP A 25 7.46 -25.89 -22.55
N PRO A 26 6.24 -26.48 -22.60
CA PRO A 26 5.10 -25.98 -21.85
C PRO A 26 5.38 -25.89 -20.36
N GLN A 27 6.26 -26.76 -19.84
CA GLN A 27 6.67 -26.71 -18.44
C GLN A 27 7.53 -25.47 -18.12
N PHE A 28 8.44 -25.06 -19.01
CA PHE A 28 9.23 -23.85 -18.80
C PHE A 28 8.36 -22.60 -18.81
N THR A 29 7.42 -22.53 -19.77
CA THR A 29 6.47 -21.41 -19.87
C THR A 29 5.56 -21.33 -18.64
N MET A 30 5.04 -22.47 -18.17
CA MET A 30 4.20 -22.51 -16.96
C MET A 30 4.98 -22.16 -15.70
N ARG A 31 6.18 -22.72 -15.49
CA ARG A 31 7.02 -22.42 -14.32
C ARG A 31 7.32 -20.93 -14.22
N ARG A 32 7.78 -20.32 -15.32
CA ARG A 32 8.08 -18.89 -15.36
C ARG A 32 6.85 -18.02 -15.07
N LYS A 33 5.69 -18.39 -15.63
CA LYS A 33 4.44 -17.66 -15.39
C LYS A 33 3.97 -17.79 -13.94
N MET A 34 4.12 -18.97 -13.33
CA MET A 34 3.78 -19.18 -11.91
C MET A 34 4.69 -18.37 -10.99
N GLU A 35 5.99 -18.30 -11.31
CA GLU A 35 6.96 -17.48 -10.57
C GLU A 35 6.61 -15.99 -10.67
N GLN A 36 6.29 -15.50 -11.87
CA GLN A 36 5.85 -14.12 -12.05
C GLN A 36 4.58 -13.78 -11.24
N LEU A 37 3.58 -14.67 -11.25
CA LEU A 37 2.36 -14.48 -10.46
C LEU A 37 2.66 -14.47 -8.95
N ARG A 38 3.60 -15.30 -8.51
CA ARG A 38 4.03 -15.35 -7.12
C ARG A 38 4.74 -14.06 -6.71
N GLU A 39 5.67 -13.56 -7.53
CA GLU A 39 6.36 -12.27 -7.28
C GLU A 39 5.37 -11.10 -7.24
N GLU A 40 4.37 -11.09 -8.12
CA GLU A 40 3.33 -10.06 -8.13
C GLU A 40 2.45 -10.11 -6.87
N LEU A 41 2.11 -11.32 -6.40
CA LEU A 41 1.38 -11.50 -5.16
C LEU A 41 2.21 -11.04 -3.95
N GLU A 42 3.47 -11.49 -3.85
CA GLU A 42 4.38 -11.12 -2.76
C GLU A 42 4.60 -9.59 -2.70
N LEU A 43 4.74 -8.94 -3.85
CA LEU A 43 4.82 -7.48 -3.94
C LEU A 43 3.53 -6.81 -3.43
N THR A 44 2.37 -7.32 -3.86
CA THR A 44 1.07 -6.75 -3.51
C THR A 44 0.83 -6.84 -2.01
N GLU A 45 1.10 -7.99 -1.41
CA GLU A 45 0.98 -8.21 0.05
C GLU A 45 1.97 -7.34 0.82
N HIS A 46 3.25 -7.29 0.41
CA HIS A 46 4.23 -6.45 1.09
C HIS A 46 3.87 -4.95 1.04
N LEU A 47 3.34 -4.48 -0.10
CA LEU A 47 2.88 -3.09 -0.24
C LEU A 47 1.66 -2.83 0.66
N ARG A 48 0.71 -3.77 0.70
CA ARG A 48 -0.46 -3.71 1.60
C ARG A 48 0.00 -3.59 3.05
N ASP A 49 0.82 -4.52 3.53
CA ASP A 49 1.30 -4.57 4.91
C ASP A 49 2.03 -3.27 5.30
N SER A 50 2.85 -2.75 4.38
CA SER A 50 3.58 -1.50 4.59
C SER A 50 2.65 -0.30 4.80
N ILE A 51 1.47 -0.28 4.15
CA ILE A 51 0.49 0.79 4.27
C ILE A 51 -0.41 0.57 5.48
N GLU A 52 -0.99 -0.63 5.62
CA GLU A 52 -1.93 -1.00 6.69
C GLU A 52 -1.28 -0.87 8.07
N SER A 53 -0.03 -1.31 8.25
CA SER A 53 0.69 -1.20 9.53
C SER A 53 0.90 0.25 9.99
N ARG A 54 1.05 1.19 9.04
CA ARG A 54 1.27 2.61 9.33
C ARG A 54 -0.04 3.37 9.54
N LEU A 55 -1.05 3.06 8.74
CA LEU A 55 -2.35 3.70 8.83
C LEU A 55 -3.25 3.08 9.91
N LYS A 56 -2.96 1.84 10.34
CA LYS A 56 -3.78 1.03 11.24
C LYS A 56 -5.21 0.85 10.71
N VAL A 57 -5.32 0.57 9.43
CA VAL A 57 -6.57 0.31 8.71
C VAL A 57 -6.40 -0.91 7.82
N ASP A 58 -7.49 -1.65 7.59
CA ASP A 58 -7.52 -2.76 6.64
C ASP A 58 -7.95 -2.23 5.27
N LEU A 59 -7.17 -2.52 4.23
CA LEU A 59 -7.48 -2.13 2.86
C LEU A 59 -8.33 -3.22 2.17
N PRO A 60 -9.19 -2.86 1.20
CA PRO A 60 -9.92 -3.83 0.39
C PRO A 60 -9.00 -4.81 -0.35
N GLY A 61 -9.52 -5.98 -0.74
CA GLY A 61 -8.75 -7.03 -1.42
C GLY A 61 -8.08 -6.59 -2.73
N ASP A 62 -8.72 -5.69 -3.48
CA ASP A 62 -8.11 -5.04 -4.65
C ASP A 62 -7.31 -3.79 -4.21
N LEU A 63 -6.03 -4.00 -3.91
CA LEU A 63 -5.12 -2.95 -3.48
C LEU A 63 -4.97 -1.87 -4.55
N GLY A 64 -4.86 -2.24 -5.82
CA GLY A 64 -4.64 -1.32 -6.93
C GLY A 64 -5.75 -0.27 -7.03
N SER A 65 -7.00 -0.73 -7.07
CA SER A 65 -8.16 0.17 -7.12
C SER A 65 -8.28 1.05 -5.87
N SER A 66 -7.88 0.53 -4.70
CA SER A 66 -7.94 1.25 -3.42
C SER A 66 -6.93 2.39 -3.31
N LEU A 67 -5.82 2.32 -4.06
CA LEU A 67 -4.76 3.34 -4.06
C LEU A 67 -4.88 4.35 -5.23
N MET A 68 -5.65 4.00 -6.26
CA MET A 68 -5.78 4.73 -7.52
C MET A 68 -6.24 6.19 -7.35
N ASP A 69 -7.10 6.48 -6.37
CA ASP A 69 -7.62 7.82 -6.11
C ASP A 69 -6.68 8.71 -5.29
N GLY A 70 -5.57 8.14 -4.81
CA GLY A 70 -4.53 8.81 -4.03
C GLY A 70 -4.92 9.17 -2.59
N VAL A 71 -6.14 8.85 -2.11
CA VAL A 71 -6.60 9.23 -0.77
C VAL A 71 -5.76 8.54 0.31
N VAL A 72 -5.67 7.21 0.23
CA VAL A 72 -4.89 6.38 1.17
C VAL A 72 -3.41 6.82 1.18
N LEU A 73 -2.84 7.08 0.00
CA LEU A 73 -1.45 7.53 -0.14
C LEU A 73 -1.21 8.90 0.50
N CYS A 74 -2.14 9.84 0.34
CA CYS A 74 -2.06 11.15 1.00
C CYS A 74 -2.10 11.01 2.53
N HIS A 75 -2.94 10.11 3.06
CA HIS A 75 -2.98 9.83 4.49
C HIS A 75 -1.68 9.20 4.99
N LEU A 76 -1.08 8.29 4.23
CA LEU A 76 0.21 7.68 4.57
C LEU A 76 1.31 8.75 4.68
N ALA A 77 1.42 9.65 3.70
CA ALA A 77 2.38 10.74 3.74
C ALA A 77 2.19 11.65 4.96
N ASN A 78 0.93 11.87 5.37
CA ASN A 78 0.60 12.64 6.57
C ASN A 78 0.92 11.90 7.88
N GLN A 79 0.87 10.57 7.92
CA GLN A 79 1.36 9.80 9.08
C GLN A 79 2.87 9.93 9.24
N ILE A 80 3.61 9.84 8.12
CA ILE A 80 5.08 9.89 8.13
C ILE A 80 5.58 11.30 8.46
N ARG A 81 4.94 12.32 7.88
CA ARG A 81 5.20 13.70 8.26
C ARG A 81 3.89 14.49 8.33
N PRO A 82 3.44 14.88 9.54
CA PRO A 82 2.19 15.60 9.72
C PRO A 82 2.06 16.83 8.83
N ARG A 83 0.87 17.02 8.25
CA ARG A 83 0.49 18.16 7.40
C ARG A 83 1.28 18.26 6.08
N SER A 84 1.87 17.17 5.58
CA SER A 84 2.55 17.16 4.28
C SER A 84 1.59 17.32 3.10
N VAL A 85 0.36 16.85 3.23
CA VAL A 85 -0.77 17.08 2.30
C VAL A 85 -1.85 17.85 3.04
N GLY A 86 -2.09 19.10 2.64
CA GLY A 86 -2.97 20.02 3.37
C GLY A 86 -4.48 19.78 3.19
N SER A 87 -4.90 19.29 2.02
CA SER A 87 -6.30 18.96 1.74
C SER A 87 -6.37 17.73 0.86
N ILE A 88 -7.26 16.80 1.23
CA ILE A 88 -7.45 15.52 0.54
C ILE A 88 -8.89 15.47 0.04
N HIS A 89 -9.08 15.17 -1.24
CA HIS A 89 -10.41 14.98 -1.81
C HIS A 89 -10.89 13.55 -1.53
N VAL A 90 -11.79 13.39 -0.56
CA VAL A 90 -12.39 12.10 -0.22
C VAL A 90 -13.75 11.91 -0.91
N PRO A 91 -14.12 10.69 -1.32
CA PRO A 91 -15.47 10.38 -1.80
C PRO A 91 -16.51 10.70 -0.72
N SER A 92 -17.66 11.24 -1.10
CA SER A 92 -18.76 11.49 -0.16
C SER A 92 -19.64 10.24 -0.06
N PRO A 93 -20.24 9.91 1.09
CA PRO A 93 -21.15 8.78 1.23
C PRO A 93 -22.31 8.77 0.21
N ALA A 94 -22.76 9.96 -0.21
CA ALA A 94 -23.82 10.12 -1.22
C ALA A 94 -23.29 10.13 -2.67
N VAL A 95 -21.98 10.25 -2.87
CA VAL A 95 -21.32 10.24 -4.19
C VAL A 95 -20.12 9.30 -4.11
N PRO A 96 -20.33 7.99 -4.34
CA PRO A 96 -19.36 6.94 -4.02
C PRO A 96 -18.11 6.95 -4.91
N LYS A 97 -18.03 7.85 -5.91
CA LYS A 97 -16.88 7.96 -6.81
C LYS A 97 -16.39 9.40 -6.92
N LEU A 98 -15.10 9.56 -6.64
CA LEU A 98 -14.39 10.79 -6.88
C LEU A 98 -14.23 11.01 -8.40
N SER A 99 -14.31 12.25 -8.87
CA SER A 99 -14.03 12.54 -10.28
C SER A 99 -12.54 12.33 -10.58
N MET A 100 -12.20 11.93 -11.80
CA MET A 100 -10.80 11.70 -12.19
C MET A 100 -9.91 12.92 -12.01
N ALA A 101 -10.46 14.14 -12.13
CA ALA A 101 -9.73 15.37 -11.84
C ALA A 101 -9.31 15.48 -10.37
N LYS A 102 -10.20 15.13 -9.45
CA LYS A 102 -9.91 15.11 -8.00
C LYS A 102 -8.93 13.98 -7.64
N CYS A 103 -9.06 12.81 -8.27
CA CYS A 103 -8.11 11.69 -8.07
C CYS A 103 -6.69 12.12 -8.47
N ARG A 104 -6.55 12.70 -9.67
CA ARG A 104 -5.27 13.25 -10.15
C ARG A 104 -4.68 14.25 -9.17
N ARG A 105 -5.52 15.15 -8.64
CA ARG A 105 -5.06 16.16 -7.69
C ARG A 105 -4.51 15.56 -6.39
N ASN A 106 -5.18 14.55 -5.84
CA ASN A 106 -4.67 13.82 -4.67
C ASN A 106 -3.32 13.17 -4.98
N VAL A 107 -3.22 12.47 -6.11
CA VAL A 107 -1.99 11.78 -6.55
C VAL A 107 -0.82 12.77 -6.71
N GLU A 108 -1.05 13.91 -7.34
CA GLU A 108 -0.05 14.98 -7.47
C GLU A 108 0.40 15.51 -6.10
N ASN A 109 -0.55 15.79 -5.21
CA ASN A 109 -0.26 16.28 -3.86
C ASN A 109 0.56 15.25 -3.04
N PHE A 110 0.26 13.96 -3.17
CA PHE A 110 1.05 12.89 -2.57
C PHE A 110 2.49 12.90 -3.07
N LEU A 111 2.70 12.93 -4.40
CA LEU A 111 4.04 12.92 -4.97
C LEU A 111 4.83 14.21 -4.62
N ASP A 112 4.16 15.36 -4.56
CA ASP A 112 4.73 16.61 -4.06
C ASP A 112 5.14 16.51 -2.58
N ALA A 113 4.32 15.87 -1.75
CA ALA A 113 4.65 15.60 -0.36
C ALA A 113 5.87 14.70 -0.24
N CYS A 114 5.96 13.60 -1.01
CA CYS A 114 7.12 12.71 -1.03
C CYS A 114 8.41 13.46 -1.39
N ARG A 115 8.38 14.30 -2.43
CA ARG A 115 9.51 15.17 -2.81
C ARG A 115 9.94 16.07 -1.66
N LYS A 116 8.98 16.74 -1.01
CA LYS A 116 9.27 17.63 0.13
C LYS A 116 9.76 16.89 1.36
N ILE A 117 9.40 15.61 1.54
CA ILE A 117 9.89 14.76 2.64
C ILE A 117 11.35 14.37 2.40
N GLY A 118 11.77 14.28 1.13
CA GLY A 118 13.14 13.94 0.74
C GLY A 118 13.25 12.63 -0.03
N VAL A 119 12.13 12.05 -0.47
CA VAL A 119 12.15 10.84 -1.30
C VAL A 119 12.90 11.15 -2.61
N PRO A 120 13.94 10.36 -2.96
CA PRO A 120 14.73 10.61 -4.17
C PRO A 120 13.89 10.54 -5.44
N GLN A 121 14.20 11.41 -6.42
CA GLN A 121 13.43 11.51 -7.66
C GLN A 121 13.40 10.19 -8.46
N PHE A 122 14.47 9.38 -8.40
CA PHE A 122 14.53 8.09 -9.08
C PHE A 122 13.68 7.00 -8.39
N SER A 123 13.27 7.20 -7.14
CA SER A 123 12.37 6.32 -6.40
C SER A 123 10.90 6.71 -6.55
N LEU A 124 10.61 7.88 -7.11
CA LEU A 124 9.26 8.38 -7.31
C LEU A 124 8.64 7.79 -8.58
N CYS A 125 7.45 7.23 -8.44
CA CYS A 125 6.60 6.85 -9.56
C CYS A 125 5.92 8.07 -10.18
N SER A 126 5.36 7.89 -11.38
CA SER A 126 4.58 8.94 -12.03
C SER A 126 3.12 8.93 -11.55
N PRO A 127 2.36 10.03 -11.73
CA PRO A 127 0.92 10.02 -11.51
C PRO A 127 0.19 8.95 -12.33
N TYR A 128 0.68 8.68 -13.54
CA TYR A 128 0.11 7.67 -14.42
C TYR A 128 0.25 6.27 -13.84
N ASP A 129 1.38 5.95 -13.22
CA ASP A 129 1.61 4.63 -12.62
C ASP A 129 0.59 4.33 -11.50
N ILE A 130 0.28 5.33 -10.66
CA ILE A 130 -0.72 5.19 -9.59
C ILE A 130 -2.13 5.04 -10.18
N ILE A 131 -2.50 5.90 -11.14
CA ILE A 131 -3.83 5.89 -11.76
C ILE A 131 -4.08 4.60 -12.56
N GLN A 132 -3.02 3.99 -13.09
CA GLN A 132 -3.09 2.72 -13.81
C GLN A 132 -2.88 1.50 -12.90
N SER A 133 -2.83 1.70 -11.58
CA SER A 133 -2.65 0.66 -10.58
C SER A 133 -1.36 -0.16 -10.77
N ARG A 134 -0.29 0.48 -11.22
CA ARG A 134 1.04 -0.15 -11.35
C ARG A 134 1.72 -0.20 -9.99
N LEU A 135 1.60 -1.34 -9.32
CA LEU A 135 2.06 -1.53 -7.95
C LEU A 135 3.58 -1.57 -7.81
N GLN A 136 4.32 -2.07 -8.80
CA GLN A 136 5.79 -2.14 -8.77
C GLN A 136 6.46 -0.78 -8.52
N PRO A 137 6.27 0.24 -9.37
CA PRO A 137 6.87 1.56 -9.14
C PRO A 137 6.31 2.25 -7.89
N LEU A 138 5.02 2.05 -7.58
CA LEU A 138 4.41 2.59 -6.37
C LEU A 138 5.04 1.99 -5.10
N SER A 139 5.33 0.70 -5.09
CA SER A 139 5.96 0.00 -3.97
C SER A 139 7.34 0.60 -3.64
N VAL A 140 8.15 0.89 -4.66
CA VAL A 140 9.45 1.57 -4.50
C VAL A 140 9.27 2.96 -3.86
N THR A 141 8.29 3.75 -4.33
CA THR A 141 7.98 5.06 -3.76
C THR A 141 7.54 4.96 -2.31
N VAL A 142 6.64 4.02 -1.99
CA VAL A 142 6.12 3.83 -0.63
C VAL A 142 7.21 3.35 0.31
N GLN A 143 8.05 2.40 -0.10
CA GLN A 143 9.16 1.91 0.72
C GLN A 143 10.18 3.03 1.00
N ALA A 144 10.53 3.82 -0.02
CA ALA A 144 11.39 4.99 0.17
C ALA A 144 10.76 6.02 1.11
N LEU A 145 9.46 6.27 0.99
CA LEU A 145 8.74 7.19 1.87
C LEU A 145 8.69 6.69 3.33
N VAL A 146 8.38 5.41 3.55
CA VAL A 146 8.29 4.79 4.88
C VAL A 146 9.64 4.77 5.60
N SER A 147 10.76 4.80 4.87
CA SER A 147 12.10 4.92 5.48
C SER A 147 12.32 6.24 6.24
N PHE A 148 11.51 7.28 5.98
CA PHE A 148 11.54 8.55 6.71
C PHE A 148 10.65 8.56 7.95
N ASP A 149 9.95 7.46 8.24
CA ASP A 149 9.14 7.35 9.44
C ASP A 149 10.06 7.30 10.68
N THR A 150 10.14 8.43 11.39
CA THR A 150 10.91 8.54 12.65
C THR A 150 10.15 8.00 13.86
N SER A 151 8.96 7.42 13.67
CA SER A 151 8.23 6.71 14.72
C SER A 151 8.88 5.35 15.03
N SER A 152 10.12 5.37 15.52
CA SER A 152 10.66 4.24 16.27
C SER A 152 10.01 4.19 17.65
N PRO A 153 9.44 3.05 18.11
CA PRO A 153 9.43 2.78 19.53
C PRO A 153 10.91 2.62 19.95
N ASP A 154 11.34 3.32 21.00
CA ASP A 154 12.69 3.29 21.57
C ASP A 154 13.86 3.83 20.72
N ARG A 155 14.23 5.10 20.99
CA ARG A 155 15.61 5.56 20.82
C ARG A 155 16.07 6.30 22.07
N LYS A 156 16.41 5.55 23.12
CA LYS A 156 17.26 6.03 24.21
C LYS A 156 18.72 5.76 23.84
N GLN A 157 19.39 6.77 23.29
CA GLN A 157 20.85 6.76 23.16
C GLN A 157 21.43 7.45 24.40
N ASP A 158 21.80 6.64 25.39
CA ASP A 158 22.72 7.04 26.45
C ASP A 158 24.13 7.09 25.85
N VAL A 159 24.61 8.29 25.50
CA VAL A 159 26.04 8.52 25.22
C VAL A 159 26.69 9.08 26.48
N ALA A 160 27.47 8.23 27.12
CA ALA A 160 28.30 8.53 28.27
C ALA A 160 29.38 9.58 27.93
N VAL A 161 29.58 10.53 28.85
CA VAL A 161 30.85 11.25 29.01
C VAL A 161 31.15 11.33 30.52
N PRO A 162 32.33 10.89 30.99
CA PRO A 162 32.71 10.95 32.40
C PRO A 162 33.47 12.23 32.72
N SER A 163 33.23 12.85 33.89
CA SER A 163 34.25 13.04 34.93
C SER A 163 33.89 14.08 36.02
N LYS A 164 34.25 13.70 37.25
CA LYS A 164 34.52 14.48 38.48
C LYS A 164 33.35 14.99 39.36
N SER A 165 33.12 14.23 40.42
CA SER A 165 32.57 14.61 41.74
C SER A 165 33.60 15.45 42.55
N PRO A 166 33.26 16.13 43.69
CA PRO A 166 32.64 15.50 44.88
C PRO A 166 31.42 16.24 45.50
N ALA A 167 30.64 15.44 46.24
CA ALA A 167 29.49 15.75 47.10
C ALA A 167 29.93 16.47 48.42
N PRO A 168 29.10 16.75 49.48
CA PRO A 168 27.82 16.11 49.85
C PRO A 168 26.71 16.99 50.51
N SER A 169 25.43 16.54 50.44
CA SER A 169 24.50 16.39 51.58
C SER A 169 23.07 16.05 51.13
N SER A 170 22.56 14.90 51.59
CA SER A 170 21.31 14.17 51.30
C SER A 170 20.02 14.79 51.91
N PRO A 171 18.83 14.12 51.94
CA PRO A 171 18.16 13.22 50.97
C PRO A 171 16.66 13.58 50.71
N SER A 172 16.07 13.07 49.62
CA SER A 172 14.76 12.34 49.57
C SER A 172 13.92 12.58 48.30
N LEU A 173 13.80 11.52 47.50
CA LEU A 173 12.60 10.94 46.86
C LEU A 173 11.52 11.87 46.25
N VAL A 174 11.40 11.95 44.91
CA VAL A 174 10.14 11.70 44.14
C VAL A 174 10.46 11.33 42.68
N SER A 175 9.67 10.39 42.17
CA SER A 175 9.74 9.57 40.97
C SER A 175 9.59 10.26 39.60
N VAL A 176 10.08 9.52 38.59
CA VAL A 176 9.82 9.57 37.14
C VAL A 176 8.34 9.76 36.78
N THR A 177 8.02 10.45 35.67
CA THR A 177 7.03 10.01 34.65
C THR A 177 7.06 10.88 33.39
N THR A 178 7.33 10.21 32.26
CA THR A 178 7.09 10.60 30.86
C THR A 178 5.59 10.77 30.59
N GLN A 179 5.15 11.82 29.89
CA GLN A 179 3.74 11.99 29.52
C GLN A 179 3.53 11.92 28.00
N THR A 180 2.95 10.81 27.57
CA THR A 180 2.22 10.57 26.32
C THR A 180 0.80 11.16 26.40
N PRO A 181 0.19 11.64 25.30
CA PRO A 181 -1.23 12.03 25.29
C PRO A 181 -2.15 10.79 25.33
N PRO A 182 -3.33 10.86 26.00
CA PRO A 182 -4.17 9.71 26.29
C PRO A 182 -5.09 9.28 25.11
N PRO A 183 -5.58 8.03 25.13
CA PRO A 183 -6.38 7.41 24.08
C PRO A 183 -7.88 7.76 24.22
N SER A 184 -8.22 9.04 24.27
CA SER A 184 -9.60 9.47 24.55
C SER A 184 -10.54 9.45 23.34
N TRP A 185 -10.06 9.20 22.13
CA TRP A 185 -10.90 9.28 20.91
C TRP A 185 -11.62 7.98 20.54
N GLN A 186 -11.19 6.81 21.06
CA GLN A 186 -11.84 5.52 20.74
C GLN A 186 -13.09 5.22 21.60
N ILE A 187 -13.24 5.88 22.75
CA ILE A 187 -14.34 5.60 23.69
C ILE A 187 -15.65 6.29 23.26
N TRP A 188 -15.56 7.47 22.63
CA TRP A 188 -16.74 8.21 22.17
C TRP A 188 -17.40 7.60 20.93
N ASP A 189 -16.65 6.86 20.11
CA ASP A 189 -17.16 6.20 18.91
C ASP A 189 -18.05 4.97 19.25
N LEU A 190 -17.69 4.23 20.31
CA LEU A 190 -18.50 3.09 20.77
C LEU A 190 -19.80 3.55 21.47
N ILE A 191 -19.73 4.61 22.27
CA ILE A 191 -20.89 5.12 23.01
C ILE A 191 -21.88 5.79 22.04
N GLY A 192 -21.39 6.54 21.05
CA GLY A 192 -22.22 7.16 20.02
C GLY A 192 -22.93 6.15 19.11
N SER A 193 -22.21 5.11 18.66
CA SER A 193 -22.78 4.04 17.82
C SER A 193 -23.84 3.23 18.57
N SER A 194 -23.58 2.91 19.85
CA SER A 194 -24.52 2.15 20.68
C SER A 194 -25.83 2.92 20.94
N LEU A 195 -25.75 4.22 21.26
CA LEU A 195 -26.94 5.05 21.51
C LEU A 195 -27.80 5.24 20.25
N LEU A 196 -27.18 5.41 19.08
CA LEU A 196 -27.89 5.50 17.81
C LEU A 196 -28.64 4.20 17.47
N HIS A 197 -28.02 3.05 17.75
CA HIS A 197 -28.62 1.75 17.50
C HIS A 197 -29.82 1.49 18.42
N VAL A 198 -29.70 1.81 19.71
CA VAL A 198 -30.81 1.71 20.68
C VAL A 198 -31.96 2.63 20.28
N LEU A 199 -31.69 3.88 19.88
CA LEU A 199 -32.70 4.82 19.41
C LEU A 199 -33.45 4.27 18.18
N CYS A 200 -32.73 3.68 17.22
CA CYS A 200 -33.32 3.09 16.02
C CYS A 200 -34.27 1.93 16.35
N LEU A 201 -33.87 1.02 17.26
CA LEU A 201 -34.71 -0.09 17.71
C LEU A 201 -35.99 0.39 18.41
N VAL A 202 -35.91 1.44 19.22
CA VAL A 202 -37.08 2.04 19.88
C VAL A 202 -38.04 2.66 18.85
N LEU A 203 -37.53 3.38 17.85
CA LEU A 203 -38.37 3.96 16.80
C LEU A 203 -39.07 2.89 15.96
N LEU A 204 -38.37 1.80 15.61
CA LEU A 204 -38.98 0.68 14.90
C LEU A 204 -40.06 -0.02 15.74
N PHE A 205 -39.83 -0.19 17.04
CA PHE A 205 -40.81 -0.77 17.94
C PHE A 205 -42.07 0.10 18.06
N LEU A 206 -41.89 1.42 18.18
CA LEU A 206 -43.03 2.36 18.21
C LEU A 206 -43.79 2.37 16.89
N ALA A 207 -43.10 2.36 15.74
CA ALA A 207 -43.73 2.28 14.44
C ALA A 207 -44.52 0.98 14.25
N TYR A 208 -43.95 -0.17 14.65
CA TYR A 208 -44.63 -1.46 14.62
C TYR A 208 -45.86 -1.49 15.54
N SER A 209 -45.71 -1.02 16.77
CA SER A 209 -46.80 -0.94 17.74
C SER A 209 -47.92 -0.01 17.27
N TRP A 210 -47.59 1.06 16.52
CA TRP A 210 -48.56 1.97 15.95
C TRP A 210 -49.31 1.37 14.75
N SER A 211 -48.61 0.56 13.92
CA SER A 211 -49.25 -0.16 12.82
C SER A 211 -50.18 -1.27 13.26
N GLU A 212 -49.97 -1.88 14.43
CA GLU A 212 -50.89 -2.88 15.01
C GLU A 212 -52.12 -2.22 15.67
N LEU A 213 -52.05 -0.92 15.99
CA LEU A 213 -53.11 -0.19 16.68
C LEU A 213 -54.05 0.60 15.73
N THR A 214 -53.78 0.58 14.42
CA THR A 214 -54.53 1.32 13.38
C THR A 214 -55.08 0.36 12.34
#